data_AF-A0A7V3BHR7-F1
#
_entry.id   AF-A0A7V3BHR7-F1
#
_cell.length_a   1.000
_cell.length_b   1.000
_cell.length_c   1.000
_cell.angle_alpha   90.00
_cell.angle_beta   90.00
_cell.angle_gamma   90.00
#
_symmetry.space_group_name_H-M   'P 1'
#
loop_
_entity.id
_entity.type
_entity.pdbx_description
1 polymer ?
#
loop_
_entity_poly.entity_id
_entity_poly.type
_entity_poly.pdbx_seq_one_letter_code
_entity_poly.pdbx_strand_id
1 'polypeptide(L)'
;MACLPDEFKLKSTPQVGPKARAVPMATTTLEIPTHAGQSTGGSMGADVGTDVMPATARVVEAATMKASGDHSAMLAIPVGTSIEEVEKLLIMRTLELNQGNKPKTAEALGISLKTLYNKLERYELKI
;
A
#
# COMPACT_ATOMS: atom_id res chain seq x y z
N MET A 1 -22.93 45.16 -19.16
CA MET A 1 -24.01 44.59 -18.32
C MET A 1 -23.41 43.39 -17.61
N ALA A 2 -23.12 43.53 -16.32
CA ALA A 2 -22.58 42.48 -15.48
C ALA A 2 -23.68 41.48 -15.11
N CYS A 3 -23.37 40.19 -15.03
CA CYS A 3 -23.76 39.36 -13.89
C CYS A 3 -23.03 38.01 -13.93
N LEU A 4 -22.34 37.71 -12.84
CA LEU A 4 -21.72 36.43 -12.51
C LEU A 4 -22.79 35.37 -12.14
N PRO A 5 -22.42 34.09 -12.05
CA PRO A 5 -23.33 32.95 -12.10
C PRO A 5 -24.09 32.65 -10.80
N ASP A 6 -25.27 32.07 -10.99
CA ASP A 6 -26.27 31.69 -9.99
C ASP A 6 -25.95 30.33 -9.33
N GLU A 7 -25.88 30.38 -8.00
CA GLU A 7 -26.13 29.29 -7.04
C GLU A 7 -25.19 28.07 -6.97
N PHE A 8 -24.05 28.34 -6.34
CA PHE A 8 -23.46 27.63 -5.20
C PHE A 8 -24.46 26.75 -4.38
N LYS A 9 -24.81 25.57 -4.87
CA LYS A 9 -25.56 24.56 -4.11
C LYS A 9 -24.59 23.70 -3.27
N LEU A 10 -24.16 24.25 -2.13
CA LEU A 10 -23.68 23.43 -1.01
C LEU A 10 -24.82 22.52 -0.57
N LYS A 11 -24.75 21.25 -0.96
CA LYS A 11 -25.54 20.18 -0.35
C LYS A 11 -24.57 19.25 0.36
N SER A 12 -24.36 19.59 1.65
CA SER A 12 -24.09 18.69 2.77
C SER A 12 -23.48 17.34 2.44
N THR A 13 -22.18 17.21 2.63
CA THR A 13 -21.57 15.92 2.93
C THR A 13 -21.95 15.51 4.35
N PRO A 14 -22.50 14.30 4.58
CA PRO A 14 -22.61 13.77 5.93
C PRO A 14 -21.23 13.35 6.44
N GLN A 15 -20.76 14.03 7.48
CA GLN A 15 -19.60 13.66 8.28
C GLN A 15 -19.87 12.31 8.97
N VAL A 16 -19.43 11.21 8.37
CA VAL A 16 -19.41 9.90 9.04
C VAL A 16 -18.09 9.78 9.78
N GLY A 17 -18.09 10.21 11.05
CA GLY A 17 -16.97 10.00 11.96
C GLY A 17 -16.74 8.49 12.23
N PRO A 18 -15.50 8.08 12.54
CA PRO A 18 -15.21 6.69 12.86
C PRO A 18 -15.91 6.28 14.16
N LYS A 19 -16.76 5.25 14.10
CA LYS A 19 -17.27 4.58 15.30
C LYS A 19 -16.10 3.86 15.97
N ALA A 20 -15.53 4.50 17.00
CA ALA A 20 -14.62 3.86 17.93
C ALA A 20 -15.35 2.68 18.61
N ARG A 21 -15.02 1.46 18.21
CA ARG A 21 -15.47 0.24 18.88
C ARG A 21 -14.40 -0.14 19.88
N ALA A 22 -14.76 -0.10 21.16
CA ALA A 22 -13.93 -0.52 22.28
C ALA A 22 -13.42 -1.96 22.06
N VAL A 23 -12.12 -2.14 22.21
CA VAL A 23 -11.46 -3.45 22.29
C VAL A 23 -11.33 -3.80 23.78
N PRO A 24 -11.89 -4.91 24.28
CA PRO A 24 -11.65 -5.33 25.65
C PRO A 24 -10.24 -5.93 25.78
N MET A 25 -9.55 -5.50 26.83
CA MET A 25 -8.23 -5.97 27.24
C MET A 25 -8.33 -7.41 27.76
N ALA A 26 -7.66 -8.35 27.08
CA ALA A 26 -7.38 -9.66 27.64
C ALA A 26 -5.92 -9.70 28.13
N THR A 27 -5.76 -9.56 29.43
CA THR A 27 -4.55 -9.98 30.15
C THR A 27 -4.48 -11.50 30.11
N THR A 28 -3.50 -12.06 29.42
CA THR A 28 -3.11 -13.47 29.59
C THR A 28 -1.59 -13.52 29.72
N THR A 29 -1.18 -13.55 30.98
CA THR A 29 0.11 -14.06 31.43
C THR A 29 0.23 -15.51 31.01
N LEU A 30 1.23 -15.85 30.19
CA LEU A 30 1.74 -17.22 30.15
C LEU A 30 3.24 -17.26 29.83
N GLU A 31 3.99 -17.30 30.92
CA GLU A 31 5.14 -18.17 31.18
C GLU A 31 6.30 -18.22 30.16
N ILE A 32 7.42 -17.64 30.60
CA ILE A 32 8.74 -17.71 30.01
C ILE A 32 9.40 -19.03 30.46
N PRO A 33 9.81 -19.94 29.56
CA PRO A 33 10.75 -21.01 29.91
C PRO A 33 12.19 -20.51 29.79
N THR A 34 12.80 -20.26 30.95
CA THR A 34 14.26 -20.18 31.12
C THR A 34 14.91 -21.49 30.68
N HIS A 35 15.70 -21.47 29.60
CA HIS A 35 16.69 -22.51 29.34
C HIS A 35 18.07 -21.96 29.65
N ALA A 36 18.58 -22.37 30.80
CA ALA A 36 19.98 -22.27 31.14
C ALA A 36 20.78 -23.17 30.18
N GLY A 37 21.74 -22.58 29.47
CA GLY A 37 22.70 -23.29 28.64
C GLY A 37 24.07 -22.63 28.77
N GLN A 38 24.87 -23.12 29.72
CA GLN A 38 26.30 -22.81 29.80
C GLN A 38 27.02 -23.53 28.64
N SER A 39 27.87 -22.82 27.91
CA SER A 39 28.97 -23.46 27.17
C SER A 39 30.12 -22.46 27.03
N THR A 40 31.16 -22.80 27.75
CA THR A 40 32.51 -22.23 27.85
C THR A 40 33.35 -22.39 26.58
N GLY A 41 34.23 -21.40 26.35
CA GLY A 41 35.50 -21.51 25.61
C GLY A 41 35.38 -21.53 24.08
N GLY A 42 36.19 -20.86 23.29
CA GLY A 42 37.42 -20.09 23.49
C GLY A 42 38.11 -19.97 22.12
N SER A 43 39.12 -19.11 22.07
CA SER A 43 40.20 -19.05 21.06
C SER A 43 39.97 -18.29 19.74
N MET A 44 40.81 -17.26 19.60
CA MET A 44 41.72 -17.02 18.46
C MET A 44 41.13 -16.47 17.15
N GLY A 45 41.26 -15.15 17.02
CA GLY A 45 42.11 -14.51 15.99
C GLY A 45 41.84 -14.83 14.52
N ALA A 46 41.36 -13.84 13.79
CA ALA A 46 41.83 -13.50 12.45
C ALA A 46 41.38 -12.08 12.10
N ASP A 47 42.32 -11.17 12.23
CA ASP A 47 42.50 -10.01 11.38
C ASP A 47 42.27 -10.35 9.91
N VAL A 48 41.22 -9.79 9.30
CA VAL A 48 41.16 -9.63 7.85
C VAL A 48 40.66 -8.23 7.54
N GLY A 49 41.62 -7.40 7.12
CA GLY A 49 41.50 -6.62 5.89
C GLY A 49 40.28 -5.73 5.74
N THR A 50 40.49 -4.46 6.08
CA THR A 50 39.86 -3.32 5.42
C THR A 50 39.86 -3.51 3.90
N ASP A 51 38.73 -3.87 3.31
CA ASP A 51 38.43 -3.58 1.91
C ASP A 51 37.21 -2.68 1.86
N VAL A 52 37.52 -1.39 1.92
CA VAL A 52 36.62 -0.31 1.52
C VAL A 52 36.23 -0.58 0.06
N MET A 53 35.00 -1.03 -0.17
CA MET A 53 34.47 -1.09 -1.52
C MET A 53 34.19 0.34 -1.99
N PRO A 54 34.79 0.81 -3.10
CA PRO A 54 34.60 2.14 -3.60
C PRO A 54 33.23 2.27 -4.26
N ALA A 55 32.72 3.49 -4.20
CA ALA A 55 31.57 3.96 -4.94
C ALA A 55 31.62 3.54 -6.41
N THR A 56 30.67 2.70 -6.82
CA THR A 56 30.12 2.78 -8.17
C THR A 56 28.60 2.63 -8.04
N ALA A 57 27.92 3.77 -8.10
CA ALA A 57 26.50 3.83 -8.39
C ALA A 57 26.29 3.15 -9.74
N ARG A 58 25.94 1.87 -9.74
CA ARG A 58 25.38 1.21 -10.92
C ARG A 58 23.94 1.69 -11.02
N VAL A 59 23.76 2.72 -11.84
CA VAL A 59 22.52 2.95 -12.57
C VAL A 59 22.16 1.66 -13.30
N VAL A 60 21.30 0.85 -12.69
CA VAL A 60 20.61 -0.20 -13.44
C VAL A 60 19.48 0.50 -14.18
N GLU A 61 19.70 0.70 -15.48
CA GLU A 61 18.64 1.00 -16.43
C GLU A 61 17.49 0.03 -16.19
N ALA A 62 16.32 0.59 -15.86
CA ALA A 62 15.08 -0.13 -15.83
C ALA A 62 14.75 -0.60 -17.26
N ALA A 63 15.30 -1.76 -17.62
CA ALA A 63 14.97 -2.45 -18.85
C ALA A 63 13.48 -2.77 -18.81
N THR A 64 12.75 -2.13 -19.72
CA THR A 64 11.33 -2.30 -19.99
C THR A 64 11.09 -3.68 -20.60
N MET A 65 11.07 -4.72 -19.76
CA MET A 65 10.64 -6.04 -20.19
C MET A 65 9.12 -6.02 -20.38
N LYS A 66 8.71 -5.88 -21.64
CA LYS A 66 7.35 -6.16 -22.10
C LYS A 66 7.07 -7.65 -21.96
N ALA A 67 6.63 -8.05 -20.77
CA ALA A 67 6.16 -9.40 -20.50
C ALA A 67 4.80 -9.60 -21.19
N SER A 68 4.78 -10.49 -22.17
CA SER A 68 3.55 -11.08 -22.69
C SER A 68 2.86 -11.87 -21.57
N GLY A 69 1.61 -11.53 -21.28
CA GLY A 69 0.56 -12.54 -21.14
C GLY A 69 0.26 -13.17 -19.78
N ASP A 70 0.87 -12.74 -18.67
CA ASP A 70 0.41 -13.12 -17.34
C ASP A 70 0.28 -11.86 -16.48
N HIS A 71 -0.92 -11.61 -15.95
CA HIS A 71 -1.24 -10.43 -15.13
C HIS A 71 -0.59 -10.53 -13.72
N SER A 72 0.72 -10.75 -13.65
CA SER A 72 1.51 -10.77 -12.41
C SER A 72 2.03 -9.37 -12.08
N ALA A 73 1.14 -8.38 -12.02
CA ALA A 73 1.50 -7.06 -11.50
C ALA A 73 1.55 -7.13 -9.97
N MET A 74 2.73 -6.96 -9.39
CA MET A 74 2.94 -7.01 -7.95
C MET A 74 2.93 -5.59 -7.36
N LEU A 75 2.12 -5.36 -6.33
CA LEU A 75 2.02 -4.08 -5.62
C LEU A 75 2.58 -4.26 -4.20
N ALA A 76 3.74 -3.67 -3.94
CA ALA A 76 4.37 -3.71 -2.62
C ALA A 76 3.77 -2.64 -1.71
N ILE A 77 3.26 -3.04 -0.54
CA ILE A 77 2.63 -2.17 0.44
C ILE A 77 3.33 -2.39 1.79
N PRO A 78 3.84 -1.34 2.46
CA PRO A 78 4.42 -1.49 3.79
C PRO A 78 3.36 -1.85 4.82
N VAL A 79 3.72 -2.68 5.80
CA VAL A 79 2.82 -3.05 6.89
C VAL A 79 2.53 -1.81 7.74
N GLY A 80 1.25 -1.57 8.04
CA GLY A 80 0.79 -0.39 8.78
C GLY A 80 0.22 0.73 7.90
N THR A 81 0.27 0.61 6.56
CA THR A 81 -0.45 1.51 5.66
C THR A 81 -1.96 1.42 5.91
N SER A 82 -2.66 2.56 5.83
CA SER A 82 -4.11 2.56 6.00
C SER A 82 -4.79 1.80 4.86
N ILE A 83 -5.91 1.15 5.16
CA ILE A 83 -6.67 0.42 4.16
C ILE A 83 -7.15 1.32 3.02
N GLU A 84 -7.43 2.59 3.32
CA GLU A 84 -7.89 3.57 2.32
C GLU A 84 -6.82 3.89 1.30
N GLU A 85 -5.56 4.05 1.74
CA GLU A 85 -4.42 4.27 0.84
C GLU A 85 -4.14 3.03 -0.01
N VAL A 86 -4.20 1.84 0.59
CA VAL A 86 -4.06 0.57 -0.13
C VAL A 86 -5.11 0.44 -1.23
N GLU A 87 -6.37 0.67 -0.88
CA GLU A 87 -7.48 0.59 -1.83
C GLU A 87 -7.30 1.59 -2.98
N LYS A 88 -6.90 2.83 -2.67
CA LYS A 88 -6.62 3.87 -3.66
C LYS A 88 -5.51 3.45 -4.63
N LEU A 89 -4.38 2.96 -4.11
CA LEU A 89 -3.24 2.51 -4.91
C LEU A 89 -3.61 1.31 -5.80
N LEU A 90 -4.37 0.36 -5.24
CA LEU A 90 -4.80 -0.83 -5.95
C LEU A 90 -5.74 -0.48 -7.12
N ILE A 91 -6.73 0.39 -6.89
CA ILE A 91 -7.64 0.86 -7.95
C ILE A 91 -6.86 1.57 -9.06
N MET A 92 -5.92 2.44 -8.70
CA MET A 92 -5.13 3.21 -9.67
C MET A 92 -4.28 2.29 -10.55
N ARG A 93 -3.50 1.36 -9.96
CA ARG A 93 -2.67 0.44 -10.73
C ARG A 93 -3.50 -0.49 -11.60
N THR A 94 -4.64 -0.96 -11.09
CA THR A 94 -5.53 -1.82 -11.87
C THR A 94 -6.15 -1.06 -13.05
N LEU A 95 -6.47 0.22 -12.90
CA LEU A 95 -6.94 1.07 -14.01
C LEU A 95 -5.86 1.26 -15.08
N GLU A 96 -4.61 1.51 -14.68
CA GLU A 96 -3.50 1.65 -15.64
C GLU A 96 -3.28 0.35 -16.43
N LEU A 97 -3.30 -0.81 -15.75
CA LEU A 97 -3.21 -2.12 -16.40
C LEU A 97 -4.33 -2.35 -17.41
N ASN A 98 -5.54 -1.86 -17.09
CA ASN A 98 -6.72 -1.94 -17.95
C ASN A 98 -6.90 -0.73 -18.88
N GLN A 99 -5.90 0.15 -18.99
CA GLN A 99 -5.93 1.34 -19.87
C GLN A 99 -7.14 2.25 -19.62
N GLY A 100 -7.53 2.43 -18.35
CA GLY A 100 -8.67 3.27 -17.96
C GLY A 100 -10.04 2.62 -18.18
N ASN A 101 -10.09 1.34 -18.56
CA ASN A 101 -11.36 0.64 -18.76
C ASN A 101 -12.02 0.33 -17.39
N LYS A 102 -12.95 1.22 -17.00
CA LYS A 102 -13.69 1.18 -15.73
C LYS A 102 -14.49 -0.12 -15.52
N PRO A 103 -15.27 -0.66 -16.49
CA PRO A 103 -15.96 -1.93 -16.30
C PRO A 103 -15.00 -3.11 -16.10
N LYS A 104 -13.95 -3.24 -16.93
CA LYS A 104 -12.95 -4.32 -16.77
C LYS A 104 -12.19 -4.23 -15.45
N THR A 105 -11.91 -3.01 -14.99
CA THR A 105 -11.26 -2.79 -13.69
C THR A 105 -12.16 -3.24 -12.53
N ALA A 106 -13.46 -2.92 -12.59
CA ALA A 106 -14.42 -3.32 -11.57
C ALA A 106 -14.53 -4.86 -11.49
N GLU A 107 -14.59 -5.54 -12.64
CA GLU A 107 -14.56 -7.00 -12.73
C GLU A 107 -13.27 -7.59 -12.16
N ALA A 108 -12.10 -7.03 -12.53
CA ALA A 108 -10.81 -7.50 -12.03
C ALA A 108 -10.64 -7.34 -10.51
N LEU A 109 -11.24 -6.29 -9.93
CA LEU A 109 -11.24 -6.05 -8.48
C LEU A 109 -12.37 -6.81 -7.75
N GLY A 110 -13.31 -7.43 -8.47
CA GLY A 110 -14.45 -8.12 -7.88
C GLY A 110 -15.47 -7.19 -7.21
N ILE A 111 -15.58 -5.94 -7.67
CA ILE A 111 -16.53 -4.96 -7.14
C ILE A 111 -17.51 -4.50 -8.20
N SER A 112 -18.68 -4.02 -7.78
CA SER A 112 -19.64 -3.42 -8.71
C SER A 112 -19.10 -2.11 -9.30
N LEU A 113 -19.48 -1.84 -10.55
CA LEU A 113 -19.09 -0.62 -11.28
C LEU A 113 -19.50 0.67 -10.54
N LYS A 114 -20.67 0.67 -9.89
CA LYS A 114 -21.11 1.76 -9.00
C LYS A 114 -20.16 1.98 -7.83
N THR A 115 -19.67 0.91 -7.20
CA THR A 115 -18.71 0.99 -6.09
C THR A 115 -17.40 1.58 -6.59
N LEU A 116 -16.92 1.16 -7.75
CA LEU A 116 -15.73 1.75 -8.37
C LEU A 116 -15.91 3.26 -8.56
N TYR A 117 -17.03 3.72 -9.14
CA TYR A 117 -17.31 5.16 -9.28
C TYR A 117 -17.33 5.90 -7.94
N ASN A 118 -18.02 5.36 -6.93
CA ASN A 118 -18.07 5.96 -5.60
C ASN A 118 -16.66 6.09 -4.98
N LYS A 119 -15.80 5.10 -5.21
CA LYS A 119 -14.41 5.12 -4.72
C LYS A 119 -13.57 6.15 -5.47
N LEU A 120 -13.71 6.23 -6.79
CA LEU A 120 -13.05 7.25 -7.59
C LEU A 120 -13.45 8.67 -7.18
N GLU A 121 -14.74 8.89 -6.91
CA GLU A 121 -15.25 10.17 -6.41
C GLU A 121 -14.73 10.47 -5.01
N ARG A 122 -14.79 9.50 -4.07
CA ARG A 122 -14.29 9.67 -2.69
C ARG A 122 -12.82 10.05 -2.64
N TYR A 123 -12.01 9.49 -3.53
CA TYR A 123 -10.58 9.77 -3.59
C TYR A 123 -10.21 10.93 -4.52
N GLU A 124 -11.21 11.60 -5.08
CA GLU A 124 -11.08 12.70 -6.05
C GLU A 124 -10.16 12.36 -7.23
N LEU A 125 -10.14 11.08 -7.61
CA LEU A 125 -9.33 10.56 -8.71
C LEU A 125 -10.03 10.88 -10.04
N LYS A 126 -9.55 11.92 -10.73
CA LYS A 126 -9.97 12.22 -12.11
C LYS A 126 -9.15 11.37 -13.09
N ILE A 127 -9.82 10.42 -13.73
CA ILE A 127 -9.27 9.52 -14.75
C ILE A 127 -10.14 9.57 -16.00
#